data_AF-A0A4R0SEP4-F1
#
_entry.id   AF-A0A4R0SEP4-F1
#
_cell.length_a   1.000
_cell.length_b   1.000
_cell.length_c   1.000
_cell.angle_alpha   90.00
_cell.angle_beta   90.00
_cell.angle_gamma   90.00
#
_symmetry.space_group_name_H-M   'P 1'
#
loop_
_entity.id
_entity.type
_entity.pdbx_description
1 polymer ?
#
loop_
_entity_poly.entity_id
_entity_poly.type
_entity_poly.pdbx_seq_one_letter_code
_entity_poly.pdbx_strand_id
1 'polypeptide(L)'
;MSKHAERTSFVKTLSRGQWAKIAAAVAAVGLIATAGVISRDFYQSSTATPSITPTSFSATDGAASRSASRGALKSTTYVTVKVNGKSRVVLGEKANMTTVKDVLETGDIVLDPEDSVTPSLDSKVSESTVISINRANTTVETTDTEIAFNEVRKETSSLPKGQEKVETEGEKGVMETTSLVTRSGDQVVSSNVFTSWVKKAPVDKVILVGTSTVSSPSAASLGTTTPAGEIQSWAHDYLISNGYSEADFTAANFIISHESGWSPTATNPSSGAYGLPQALPGSKMASAGADWQTNYQTQFKWFVNYCKDRYGSISGAYAYWQTHKSY
;
A
#
# COMPACT_ATOMS: atom_id res chain seq x y z
N MET A 1 24.05 2.62 -7.20
CA MET A 1 23.02 1.90 -7.98
C MET A 1 23.50 0.48 -8.23
N SER A 2 23.22 -0.43 -7.30
CA SER A 2 23.53 -1.86 -7.46
C SER A 2 22.20 -2.60 -7.46
N LYS A 3 21.84 -3.20 -8.59
CA LYS A 3 20.66 -4.06 -8.73
C LYS A 3 20.91 -5.34 -7.92
N HIS A 4 20.51 -5.34 -6.65
CA HIS A 4 20.42 -6.58 -5.87
C HIS A 4 19.08 -7.25 -6.18
N ALA A 5 19.04 -8.01 -7.28
CA ALA A 5 18.04 -9.05 -7.46
C ALA A 5 18.51 -10.26 -6.64
N GLU A 6 18.16 -10.29 -5.36
CA GLU A 6 18.45 -11.44 -4.50
C GLU A 6 17.47 -12.57 -4.86
N ARG A 7 17.94 -13.54 -5.67
CA ARG A 7 17.19 -14.76 -5.95
C ARG A 7 17.32 -15.70 -4.76
N THR A 8 16.33 -15.71 -3.88
CA THR A 8 16.20 -16.74 -2.85
C THR A 8 15.66 -18.03 -3.49
N SER A 9 16.57 -18.91 -3.91
CA SER A 9 16.21 -20.23 -4.45
C SER A 9 16.05 -21.24 -3.32
N PHE A 10 14.81 -21.52 -2.90
CA PHE A 10 14.50 -22.69 -2.08
C PHE A 10 13.78 -23.73 -2.94
N VAL A 11 14.55 -24.55 -3.68
CA VAL A 11 13.97 -25.50 -4.64
C VAL A 11 13.84 -26.89 -3.98
N LYS A 12 12.62 -27.29 -3.65
CA LYS A 12 12.23 -28.71 -3.68
C LYS A 12 12.20 -29.16 -5.14
N THR A 13 12.64 -30.39 -5.42
CA THR A 13 12.67 -30.96 -6.78
C THR A 13 11.27 -31.06 -7.38
N LEU A 14 10.98 -30.22 -8.38
CA LEU A 14 9.71 -30.16 -9.12
C LEU A 14 9.64 -31.25 -10.21
N SER A 15 8.44 -31.77 -10.49
CA SER A 15 8.21 -32.78 -11.55
C SER A 15 8.28 -32.19 -12.96
N ARG A 16 8.53 -33.02 -13.99
CA ARG A 16 8.59 -32.56 -15.40
C ARG A 16 7.30 -31.85 -15.85
N GLY A 17 6.13 -32.30 -15.37
CA GLY A 17 4.84 -31.67 -15.66
C GLY A 17 4.69 -30.30 -14.99
N GLN A 18 5.22 -30.13 -13.77
CA GLN A 18 5.26 -28.84 -13.09
C GLN A 18 6.22 -27.87 -13.80
N TRP A 19 7.37 -28.35 -14.28
CA TRP A 19 8.29 -27.56 -15.11
C TRP A 19 7.65 -27.05 -16.40
N ALA A 20 6.87 -27.88 -17.10
CA ALA A 20 6.16 -27.46 -18.32
C ALA A 20 5.10 -26.38 -18.04
N LYS A 21 4.33 -26.52 -16.95
CA LYS A 21 3.33 -25.53 -16.51
C LYS A 21 3.98 -24.20 -16.11
N ILE A 22 5.12 -24.25 -15.41
CA ILE A 22 5.90 -23.06 -15.04
C ILE A 22 6.46 -22.38 -16.29
N ALA A 23 7.05 -23.13 -17.22
CA ALA A 23 7.62 -22.58 -18.46
C ALA A 23 6.56 -21.85 -19.31
N ALA A 24 5.35 -22.40 -19.43
CA ALA A 24 4.24 -21.76 -20.12
C ALA A 24 3.79 -20.45 -19.46
N ALA A 25 3.74 -20.40 -18.12
CA ALA A 25 3.33 -19.20 -17.40
C ALA A 25 4.41 -18.10 -17.40
N VAL A 26 5.69 -18.46 -17.24
CA VAL A 26 6.81 -17.51 -17.32
C VAL A 26 6.92 -16.90 -18.72
N ALA A 27 6.60 -17.64 -19.78
CA ALA A 27 6.53 -17.10 -21.15
C ALA A 27 5.41 -16.05 -21.32
N ALA A 28 4.26 -16.24 -20.67
CA ALA A 28 3.14 -15.29 -20.70
C ALA A 28 3.44 -14.01 -19.89
N VAL A 29 4.08 -14.12 -18.72
CA VAL A 29 4.40 -12.97 -17.86
C VAL A 29 5.63 -12.20 -18.37
N GLY A 30 6.62 -12.89 -18.95
CA GLY A 30 7.81 -12.27 -19.55
C GLY A 30 7.52 -11.44 -20.82
N LEU A 31 6.44 -11.74 -21.54
CA LEU A 31 6.03 -10.97 -22.73
C LEU A 31 5.39 -9.61 -22.41
N ILE A 32 4.96 -9.36 -21.18
CA ILE A 32 4.34 -8.09 -20.79
C ILE A 32 5.40 -7.01 -20.48
N ALA A 33 6.65 -7.39 -20.23
CA ALA A 33 7.72 -6.45 -19.87
C ALA A 33 8.64 -6.00 -21.02
N THR A 34 8.51 -6.52 -22.26
CA THR A 34 9.49 -6.23 -23.34
C THR A 34 8.95 -5.92 -24.75
N ALA A 35 7.65 -5.79 -25.01
CA ALA A 35 7.16 -5.46 -26.35
C ALA A 35 6.07 -4.39 -26.37
N GLY A 36 6.49 -3.12 -26.38
CA GLY A 36 5.69 -2.07 -26.97
C GLY A 36 5.78 -2.14 -28.51
N VAL A 37 4.62 -2.28 -29.16
CA VAL A 37 4.34 -2.09 -30.61
C VAL A 37 5.04 -3.15 -31.51
N ILE A 38 4.39 -3.95 -32.38
CA ILE A 38 3.67 -3.65 -33.64
C ILE A 38 2.80 -4.90 -34.06
N SER A 39 1.62 -4.63 -34.65
CA SER A 39 0.79 -5.41 -35.63
C SER A 39 0.19 -6.77 -35.21
N ARG A 40 -1.14 -6.91 -35.11
CA ARG A 40 -2.15 -7.15 -36.18
C ARG A 40 -1.95 -8.47 -36.96
N ASP A 41 -2.97 -9.33 -36.82
CA ASP A 41 -3.35 -10.45 -37.67
C ASP A 41 -2.41 -11.65 -37.76
N PHE A 42 -2.57 -12.62 -36.84
CA PHE A 42 -2.24 -14.02 -37.14
C PHE A 42 -2.97 -14.98 -36.17
N TYR A 43 -4.26 -15.21 -36.42
CA TYR A 43 -4.96 -16.51 -36.32
C TYR A 43 -6.44 -16.27 -36.66
N GLN A 44 -6.70 -15.89 -37.92
CA GLN A 44 -7.85 -16.46 -38.61
C GLN A 44 -7.37 -17.80 -39.16
N SER A 45 -7.88 -18.90 -38.61
CA SER A 45 -8.07 -20.10 -39.39
C SER A 45 -9.41 -20.70 -39.02
N SER A 46 -10.22 -20.78 -40.06
CA SER A 46 -11.60 -21.21 -40.09
C SER A 46 -11.69 -22.71 -39.81
N THR A 47 -12.56 -23.12 -38.90
CA THR A 47 -13.21 -24.42 -39.00
C THR A 47 -14.68 -24.27 -38.64
N ALA A 48 -15.50 -24.61 -39.63
CA ALA A 48 -16.93 -24.54 -39.65
C ALA A 48 -17.57 -25.22 -38.44
N THR A 49 -18.68 -24.66 -37.98
CA THR A 49 -19.67 -25.33 -37.14
C THR A 49 -20.27 -26.48 -37.95
N PRO A 50 -20.05 -27.76 -37.62
CA PRO A 50 -21.02 -28.76 -38.03
C PRO A 50 -22.28 -28.49 -37.20
N SER A 51 -23.35 -28.11 -37.89
CA SER A 51 -24.71 -28.25 -37.38
C SER A 51 -24.88 -29.72 -36.95
N ILE A 52 -24.91 -29.97 -35.65
CA ILE A 52 -25.39 -31.25 -35.14
C ILE A 52 -26.90 -31.24 -35.35
N THR A 53 -27.33 -31.86 -36.45
CA THR A 53 -28.70 -32.36 -36.61
C THR A 53 -29.06 -33.17 -35.37
N PRO A 54 -30.22 -32.90 -34.72
CA PRO A 54 -30.61 -33.64 -33.54
C PRO A 54 -30.94 -35.08 -33.95
N THR A 55 -30.05 -36.03 -33.69
CA THR A 55 -30.44 -37.44 -33.67
C THR A 55 -31.19 -37.68 -32.38
N SER A 56 -32.51 -37.60 -32.50
CA SER A 56 -33.51 -37.95 -31.52
C SER A 56 -33.23 -39.31 -30.86
N PHE A 57 -33.02 -39.31 -29.55
CA PHE A 57 -33.54 -40.35 -28.66
C PHE A 57 -34.03 -39.69 -27.37
N SER A 58 -35.04 -38.82 -27.54
CA SER A 58 -36.02 -38.56 -26.49
C SER A 58 -37.08 -39.66 -26.61
N ALA A 59 -37.16 -40.55 -25.64
CA ALA A 59 -38.19 -41.57 -25.58
C ALA A 59 -39.31 -41.11 -24.64
N THR A 60 -40.20 -40.25 -25.15
CA THR A 60 -41.56 -40.08 -24.62
C THR A 60 -42.51 -39.89 -25.81
N ASP A 61 -42.88 -41.00 -26.46
CA ASP A 61 -44.29 -41.24 -26.83
C ASP A 61 -44.50 -42.66 -27.40
N GLY A 62 -45.70 -43.18 -27.19
CA GLY A 62 -46.08 -44.57 -27.38
C GLY A 62 -46.11 -45.07 -28.84
N ALA A 63 -46.09 -46.40 -28.95
CA ALA A 63 -46.29 -47.22 -30.16
C ALA A 63 -45.09 -47.32 -31.14
N ALA A 64 -44.10 -48.14 -30.77
CA ALA A 64 -43.25 -48.83 -31.74
C ALA A 64 -42.94 -50.25 -31.28
N SER A 65 -43.04 -51.19 -32.22
CA SER A 65 -42.97 -52.65 -32.10
C SER A 65 -41.84 -53.16 -31.19
N ARG A 66 -42.21 -53.90 -30.14
CA ARG A 66 -41.30 -54.56 -29.19
C ARG A 66 -41.04 -56.01 -29.59
N SER A 67 -40.32 -56.31 -30.66
CA SER A 67 -40.01 -57.72 -31.00
C SER A 67 -38.72 -57.94 -31.81
N ALA A 68 -37.69 -57.09 -31.70
CA ALA A 68 -36.42 -57.39 -32.40
C ALA A 68 -35.11 -57.00 -31.70
N SER A 69 -35.10 -56.32 -30.53
CA SER A 69 -33.84 -55.83 -29.95
C SER A 69 -33.68 -56.03 -28.43
N ARG A 70 -34.52 -56.84 -27.78
CA ARG A 70 -34.34 -57.22 -26.35
C ARG A 70 -33.27 -58.30 -26.10
N GLY A 71 -32.43 -58.60 -27.08
CA GLY A 71 -31.31 -59.54 -26.91
C GLY A 71 -30.03 -58.88 -26.38
N ALA A 72 -29.83 -57.58 -26.62
CA ALA A 72 -28.52 -56.93 -26.46
C ALA A 72 -28.39 -55.98 -25.25
N LEU A 73 -29.48 -55.72 -24.50
CA LEU A 73 -29.48 -54.75 -23.39
C LEU A 73 -29.35 -55.38 -21.98
N LYS A 74 -29.09 -56.69 -21.88
CA LYS A 74 -28.92 -57.37 -20.58
C LYS A 74 -27.51 -57.22 -19.99
N SER A 75 -26.55 -56.73 -20.76
CA SER A 75 -25.13 -56.67 -20.39
C SER A 75 -24.61 -55.26 -20.17
N THR A 76 -25.42 -54.20 -20.25
CA THR A 76 -24.96 -52.82 -20.01
C THR A 76 -25.16 -52.42 -18.55
N THR A 77 -24.23 -51.67 -17.98
CA THR A 77 -24.28 -51.08 -16.64
C THR A 77 -23.90 -49.61 -16.70
N TYR A 78 -24.19 -48.86 -15.63
CA TYR A 78 -23.78 -47.46 -15.49
C TYR A 78 -23.22 -47.22 -14.10
N VAL A 79 -22.25 -46.32 -13.99
CA VAL A 79 -21.66 -45.91 -12.70
C VAL A 79 -21.50 -44.39 -12.70
N THR A 80 -21.77 -43.76 -11.55
CA THR A 80 -21.59 -42.32 -11.39
C THR A 80 -20.19 -42.00 -10.91
N VAL A 81 -19.49 -41.13 -11.64
CA VAL A 81 -18.18 -40.60 -11.29
C VAL A 81 -18.30 -39.11 -11.01
N LYS A 82 -17.85 -38.65 -9.85
CA LYS A 82 -17.79 -37.24 -9.47
C LYS A 82 -16.35 -36.78 -9.55
N VAL A 83 -16.05 -35.84 -10.45
CA VAL A 83 -14.72 -35.22 -10.57
C VAL A 83 -14.81 -33.81 -10.00
N ASN A 84 -14.10 -33.54 -8.89
CA ASN A 84 -14.17 -32.26 -8.17
C ASN A 84 -15.62 -31.80 -7.91
N GLY A 85 -16.49 -32.74 -7.51
CA GLY A 85 -17.91 -32.50 -7.24
C GLY A 85 -18.83 -32.50 -8.47
N LYS A 86 -18.30 -32.43 -9.69
CA LYS A 86 -19.10 -32.49 -10.93
C LYS A 86 -19.39 -33.94 -11.33
N SER A 87 -20.67 -34.30 -11.37
CA SER A 87 -21.12 -35.65 -11.72
C SER A 87 -21.01 -35.92 -13.23
N ARG A 88 -20.53 -37.11 -13.58
CA ARG A 88 -20.53 -37.73 -14.91
C ARG A 88 -21.03 -39.16 -14.77
N VAL A 89 -21.83 -39.62 -15.73
CA VAL A 89 -22.22 -41.04 -15.80
C VAL A 89 -21.30 -41.73 -16.82
N VAL A 90 -20.72 -42.86 -16.43
CA VAL A 90 -19.97 -43.74 -17.33
C VAL A 90 -20.87 -44.93 -17.66
N LEU A 91 -21.07 -45.17 -18.95
CA LEU A 91 -21.87 -46.27 -19.49
C LEU A 91 -20.92 -47.31 -20.09
N GLY A 92 -21.18 -48.59 -19.85
CA GLY A 92 -20.36 -49.66 -20.40
C GLY A 92 -20.95 -51.04 -20.17
N GLU A 93 -20.19 -52.07 -20.53
CA GLU A 93 -20.61 -53.46 -20.34
C GLU A 93 -20.32 -53.93 -18.92
N LYS A 94 -21.28 -54.62 -18.29
CA LYS A 94 -21.21 -55.15 -16.92
C LYS A 94 -20.03 -56.09 -16.70
N ALA A 95 -19.62 -56.83 -17.74
CA ALA A 95 -18.44 -57.69 -17.68
C ALA A 95 -17.12 -56.91 -17.59
N ASN A 96 -17.10 -55.67 -18.08
CA ASN A 96 -15.91 -54.81 -18.21
C ASN A 96 -15.96 -53.60 -17.25
N MET A 97 -16.88 -53.58 -16.29
CA MET A 97 -17.00 -52.52 -15.27
C MET A 97 -17.18 -53.16 -13.89
N THR A 98 -16.18 -53.95 -13.46
CA THR A 98 -16.26 -54.70 -12.19
C THR A 98 -15.55 -54.01 -11.05
N THR A 99 -14.57 -53.16 -11.35
CA THR A 99 -13.78 -52.38 -10.38
C THR A 99 -13.78 -50.89 -10.71
N VAL A 100 -13.35 -50.06 -9.76
CA VAL A 100 -13.19 -48.62 -9.97
C VAL A 100 -12.23 -48.35 -11.14
N LYS A 101 -11.12 -49.10 -11.24
CA LYS A 101 -10.17 -49.02 -12.35
C LYS A 101 -10.86 -49.22 -13.71
N ASP A 102 -11.66 -50.28 -13.82
CA ASP A 102 -12.36 -50.61 -15.08
C ASP A 102 -13.34 -49.50 -15.49
N VAL A 103 -14.00 -48.86 -14.52
CA VAL A 103 -14.90 -47.72 -14.77
C VAL A 103 -14.14 -46.50 -15.27
N LEU A 104 -12.96 -46.22 -14.72
CA LEU A 104 -12.13 -45.10 -15.17
C LEU A 104 -11.59 -45.33 -16.58
N GLU A 105 -11.13 -46.55 -16.88
CA GLU A 105 -10.67 -46.94 -18.23
C GLU A 105 -11.81 -46.86 -19.25
N THR A 106 -13.00 -47.41 -18.93
CA THR A 106 -14.20 -47.33 -19.79
C THR A 106 -14.66 -45.90 -20.02
N GLY A 107 -14.47 -45.03 -19.02
CA GLY A 107 -14.85 -43.62 -19.08
C GLY A 107 -13.81 -42.70 -19.74
N ASP A 108 -12.68 -43.25 -20.22
CA ASP A 108 -11.51 -42.48 -20.67
C ASP A 108 -11.06 -41.44 -19.63
N ILE A 109 -11.09 -41.82 -18.35
CA ILE A 109 -10.72 -40.95 -17.22
C ILE A 109 -9.32 -41.32 -16.76
N VAL A 110 -8.33 -40.56 -17.23
CA VAL A 110 -6.94 -40.69 -16.78
C VAL A 110 -6.74 -39.94 -15.46
N LEU A 111 -6.11 -40.60 -14.49
CA LEU A 111 -5.73 -40.01 -13.21
C LEU A 111 -4.32 -39.42 -13.31
N ASP A 112 -4.15 -38.21 -12.82
CA ASP A 112 -2.82 -37.65 -12.58
C ASP A 112 -2.23 -38.23 -11.27
N PRO A 113 -0.89 -38.24 -11.08
CA PRO A 113 -0.25 -38.79 -9.89
C PRO A 113 -0.70 -38.17 -8.55
N GLU A 114 -1.22 -36.95 -8.60
CA GLU A 114 -1.68 -36.17 -7.44
C GLU A 114 -3.21 -36.30 -7.23
N ASP A 115 -3.91 -37.05 -8.08
CA ASP A 115 -5.34 -37.29 -7.96
C ASP A 115 -5.62 -38.33 -6.87
N SER A 116 -6.66 -38.09 -6.09
CA SER A 116 -7.18 -39.08 -5.14
C SER A 116 -8.52 -39.62 -5.63
N VAL A 117 -8.70 -40.93 -5.50
CA VAL A 117 -9.92 -41.63 -5.89
C VAL A 117 -10.49 -42.39 -4.71
N THR A 118 -11.79 -42.31 -4.52
CA THR A 118 -12.54 -43.04 -3.50
C THR A 118 -13.82 -43.62 -4.11
N PRO A 119 -14.11 -44.93 -3.99
CA PRO A 119 -13.30 -46.00 -3.38
C PRO A 119 -11.97 -46.29 -4.11
N SER A 120 -11.12 -47.19 -3.59
CA SER A 120 -9.83 -47.52 -4.22
C SER A 120 -9.99 -48.15 -5.61
N LEU A 121 -8.94 -48.11 -6.44
CA LEU A 121 -8.97 -48.61 -7.82
C LEU A 121 -9.42 -50.08 -7.95
N ASP A 122 -9.08 -50.92 -6.98
CA ASP A 122 -9.43 -52.35 -6.98
C ASP A 122 -10.79 -52.65 -6.33
N SER A 123 -11.45 -51.63 -5.75
CA SER A 123 -12.75 -51.79 -5.11
C SER A 123 -13.79 -52.21 -6.14
N LYS A 124 -14.61 -53.20 -5.77
CA LYS A 124 -15.73 -53.65 -6.61
C LYS A 124 -16.79 -52.56 -6.71
N VAL A 125 -17.36 -52.40 -7.90
CA VAL A 125 -18.36 -51.37 -8.21
C VAL A 125 -19.70 -51.99 -8.58
N SER A 126 -20.76 -51.27 -8.23
CA SER A 126 -22.16 -51.52 -8.60
C SER A 126 -22.79 -50.24 -9.14
N GLU A 127 -24.00 -50.34 -9.70
CA GLU A 127 -24.76 -49.16 -10.18
C GLU A 127 -25.03 -48.11 -9.10
N SER A 128 -25.05 -48.52 -7.82
CA SER A 128 -25.21 -47.61 -6.67
C SER A 128 -23.89 -46.99 -6.19
N THR A 129 -22.75 -47.40 -6.75
CA THR A 129 -21.44 -46.89 -6.34
C THR A 129 -21.21 -45.51 -6.94
N VAL A 130 -20.80 -44.56 -6.10
CA VAL A 130 -20.37 -43.23 -6.52
C VAL A 130 -18.86 -43.13 -6.35
N ILE A 131 -18.15 -43.06 -7.48
CA ILE A 131 -16.70 -42.88 -7.48
C ILE A 131 -16.42 -41.38 -7.38
N SER A 132 -15.67 -40.96 -6.38
CA SER A 132 -15.25 -39.56 -6.21
C SER A 132 -13.77 -39.44 -6.56
N ILE A 133 -13.46 -38.56 -7.49
CA ILE A 133 -12.11 -38.19 -7.91
C ILE A 133 -11.89 -36.75 -7.49
N ASN A 134 -10.88 -36.53 -6.67
CA ASN A 134 -10.44 -35.20 -6.29
C ASN A 134 -9.11 -34.92 -6.99
N ARG A 135 -9.21 -34.11 -8.04
CA ARG A 135 -8.12 -33.73 -8.93
C ARG A 135 -7.33 -32.59 -8.33
N ALA A 136 -6.04 -32.81 -8.09
CA ALA A 136 -5.16 -31.76 -7.62
C ALA A 136 -4.77 -30.87 -8.79
N ASN A 137 -5.42 -29.71 -8.91
CA ASN A 137 -5.11 -28.75 -9.96
C ASN A 137 -3.99 -27.83 -9.49
N THR A 138 -2.83 -27.97 -10.10
CA THR A 138 -1.72 -27.02 -9.95
C THR A 138 -1.84 -25.91 -10.97
N THR A 139 -2.01 -24.68 -10.51
CA THR A 139 -2.09 -23.46 -11.33
C THR A 139 -0.99 -22.48 -10.94
N VAL A 140 -0.57 -21.65 -11.90
CA VAL A 140 0.32 -20.51 -11.62
C VAL A 140 -0.55 -19.31 -11.28
N GLU A 141 -0.29 -18.69 -10.13
CA GLU A 141 -1.00 -17.51 -9.67
C GLU A 141 -0.01 -16.37 -9.44
N THR A 142 -0.43 -15.16 -9.82
CA THR A 142 0.32 -13.92 -9.58
C THR A 142 -0.45 -13.08 -8.58
N THR A 143 0.23 -12.66 -7.52
CA THR A 143 -0.34 -11.82 -6.47
C THR A 143 0.53 -10.59 -6.29
N ASP A 144 -0.09 -9.41 -6.31
CA ASP A 144 0.53 -8.13 -6.00
C ASP A 144 0.39 -7.84 -4.49
N THR A 145 1.52 -7.60 -3.83
CA THR A 145 1.59 -7.23 -2.41
C THR A 145 2.27 -5.88 -2.26
N GLU A 146 1.74 -5.01 -1.40
CA GLU A 146 2.32 -3.68 -1.15
C GLU A 146 3.65 -3.79 -0.38
N ILE A 147 4.62 -2.96 -0.76
CA ILE A 147 5.88 -2.76 -0.03
C ILE A 147 5.79 -1.40 0.67
N ALA A 148 5.89 -1.39 2.00
CA ALA A 148 5.94 -0.14 2.75
C ALA A 148 7.20 0.67 2.41
N PHE A 149 7.09 2.00 2.48
CA PHE A 149 8.22 2.91 2.39
C PHE A 149 8.78 3.24 3.78
N ASN A 150 10.03 3.68 3.84
CA ASN A 150 10.63 4.15 5.09
C ASN A 150 10.49 5.66 5.23
N GLU A 151 10.51 6.16 6.45
CA GLU A 151 10.66 7.60 6.72
C GLU A 151 12.13 7.92 7.00
N VAL A 152 12.72 8.79 6.17
CA VAL A 152 14.10 9.26 6.32
C VAL A 152 14.08 10.69 6.83
N ARG A 153 14.64 10.90 8.02
CA ARG A 153 14.81 12.23 8.62
C ARG A 153 16.18 12.79 8.27
N LYS A 154 16.21 13.91 7.57
CA LYS A 154 17.45 14.58 7.15
C LYS A 154 17.55 15.94 7.82
N GLU A 155 18.61 16.12 8.57
CA GLU A 155 18.90 17.40 9.22
C GLU A 155 19.25 18.48 8.19
N THR A 156 18.73 19.70 8.37
CA THR A 156 19.04 20.84 7.50
C THR A 156 19.12 22.16 8.27
N SER A 157 20.11 22.98 7.93
CA SER A 157 20.22 24.37 8.41
C SER A 157 19.32 25.35 7.64
N SER A 158 18.58 24.89 6.61
CA SER A 158 17.60 25.73 5.91
C SER A 158 16.29 25.91 6.69
N LEU A 159 16.08 25.12 7.75
CA LEU A 159 14.91 25.20 8.62
C LEU A 159 15.33 25.49 10.08
N PRO A 160 14.56 26.32 10.81
CA PRO A 160 14.77 26.55 12.23
C PRO A 160 14.69 25.26 13.05
N LYS A 161 15.48 25.19 14.14
CA LYS A 161 15.55 24.03 15.02
C LYS A 161 14.15 23.63 15.51
N GLY A 162 13.79 22.37 15.30
CA GLY A 162 12.50 21.82 15.71
C GLY A 162 11.36 21.97 14.69
N GLN A 163 11.57 22.67 13.57
CA GLN A 163 10.61 22.64 12.46
C GLN A 163 10.87 21.44 11.55
N GLU A 164 9.78 20.83 11.08
CA GLU A 164 9.83 19.74 10.11
C GLU A 164 9.16 20.17 8.80
N LYS A 165 9.73 19.74 7.68
CA LYS A 165 9.12 19.91 6.36
C LYS A 165 9.30 18.65 5.53
N VAL A 166 8.22 18.16 4.93
CA VAL A 166 8.31 17.06 3.98
C VAL A 166 8.96 17.58 2.68
N GLU A 167 10.10 17.00 2.31
CA GLU A 167 10.79 17.27 1.04
C GLU A 167 10.29 16.34 -0.06
N THR A 168 10.04 15.08 0.26
CA THR A 168 9.54 14.08 -0.67
C THR A 168 8.49 13.23 0.03
N GLU A 169 7.30 13.13 -0.56
CA GLU A 169 6.24 12.25 -0.07
C GLU A 169 6.59 10.79 -0.33
N GLY A 170 6.25 9.93 0.64
CA GLY A 170 6.50 8.51 0.53
C GLY A 170 5.47 7.83 -0.37
N GLU A 171 5.93 6.91 -1.21
CA GLU A 171 5.07 6.09 -2.05
C GLU A 171 5.31 4.60 -1.79
N LYS A 172 4.23 3.84 -1.61
CA LYS A 172 4.32 2.38 -1.48
C LYS A 172 4.82 1.75 -2.79
N GLY A 173 5.68 0.75 -2.62
CA GLY A 173 6.10 -0.14 -3.70
C GLY A 173 5.11 -1.28 -3.91
N VAL A 174 5.37 -2.10 -4.92
CA VAL A 174 4.59 -3.30 -5.24
C VAL A 174 5.55 -4.45 -5.54
N MET A 175 5.39 -5.55 -4.80
CA MET A 175 6.05 -6.82 -5.05
C MET A 175 5.07 -7.76 -5.75
N GLU A 176 5.44 -8.22 -6.93
CA GLU A 176 4.68 -9.22 -7.67
C GLU A 176 5.27 -10.59 -7.35
N THR A 177 4.43 -11.50 -6.84
CA THR A 177 4.84 -12.85 -6.44
C THR A 177 4.13 -13.87 -7.32
N THR A 178 4.90 -14.67 -8.04
CA THR A 178 4.38 -15.80 -8.82
C THR A 178 4.53 -17.08 -8.01
N SER A 179 3.39 -17.68 -7.66
CA SER A 179 3.32 -18.92 -6.90
C SER A 179 2.71 -20.05 -7.71
N LEU A 180 3.22 -21.25 -7.51
CA LEU A 180 2.60 -22.48 -7.97
C LEU A 180 1.65 -22.97 -6.89
N VAL A 181 0.34 -22.83 -7.13
CA VAL A 181 -0.71 -23.15 -6.16
C VAL A 181 -1.39 -24.45 -6.58
N THR A 182 -1.30 -25.47 -5.73
CA THR A 182 -2.05 -26.72 -5.89
C THR A 182 -3.31 -26.64 -5.06
N ARG A 183 -4.46 -26.84 -5.70
CA ARG A 183 -5.76 -26.93 -5.05
C ARG A 183 -6.37 -28.31 -5.22
N SER A 184 -7.07 -28.74 -4.19
CA SER A 184 -7.89 -29.96 -4.18
C SER A 184 -9.33 -29.50 -3.99
N GLY A 185 -10.11 -29.45 -5.08
CA GLY A 185 -11.33 -28.65 -5.12
C GLY A 185 -11.04 -27.16 -4.90
N ASP A 186 -11.71 -26.55 -3.92
CA ASP A 186 -11.57 -25.11 -3.57
C ASP A 186 -10.48 -24.84 -2.51
N GLN A 187 -9.92 -25.88 -1.90
CA GLN A 187 -8.94 -25.72 -0.82
C GLN A 187 -7.51 -25.69 -1.38
N VAL A 188 -6.73 -24.69 -0.97
CA VAL A 188 -5.29 -24.62 -1.24
C VAL A 188 -4.56 -25.64 -0.38
N VAL A 189 -4.03 -26.68 -1.01
CA VAL A 189 -3.28 -27.76 -0.33
C VAL A 189 -1.78 -27.50 -0.32
N SER A 190 -1.26 -26.72 -1.27
CA SER A 190 0.13 -26.29 -1.30
C SER A 190 0.28 -25.00 -2.11
N SER A 191 1.14 -24.09 -1.66
CA SER A 191 1.56 -22.90 -2.40
C SER A 191 3.08 -22.79 -2.31
N ASN A 192 3.75 -22.83 -3.45
CA ASN A 192 5.21 -22.66 -3.52
C ASN A 192 5.54 -21.42 -4.35
N VAL A 193 6.22 -20.46 -3.72
CA VAL A 193 6.72 -19.27 -4.42
C VAL A 193 7.84 -19.70 -5.35
N PHE A 194 7.69 -19.39 -6.64
CA PHE A 194 8.72 -19.67 -7.64
C PHE A 194 9.63 -18.46 -7.87
N THR A 195 9.03 -17.28 -7.94
CA THR A 195 9.74 -16.02 -8.15
C THR A 195 8.94 -14.87 -7.59
N SER A 196 9.65 -13.91 -7.00
CA SER A 196 9.13 -12.59 -6.67
C SER A 196 10.05 -11.53 -7.25
N TRP A 197 9.48 -10.40 -7.64
CA TRP A 197 10.25 -9.22 -8.01
C TRP A 197 9.53 -7.94 -7.60
N VAL A 198 10.32 -6.89 -7.44
CA VAL A 198 9.80 -5.54 -7.18
C VAL A 198 9.35 -4.95 -8.50
N LYS A 199 8.03 -4.87 -8.69
CA LYS A 199 7.37 -4.27 -9.86
C LYS A 199 7.42 -2.74 -9.80
N LYS A 200 7.21 -2.19 -8.60
CA LYS A 200 7.42 -0.76 -8.27
C LYS A 200 8.23 -0.68 -6.97
N ALA A 201 9.37 0.01 -6.99
CA ALA A 201 10.13 0.24 -5.77
C ALA A 201 9.39 1.24 -4.86
N PRO A 202 9.39 1.05 -3.53
CA PRO A 202 8.90 2.07 -2.62
C PRO A 202 9.79 3.32 -2.72
N VAL A 203 9.17 4.49 -2.57
CA VAL A 203 9.87 5.78 -2.46
C VAL A 203 9.80 6.19 -1.00
N ASP A 204 10.96 6.35 -0.37
CA ASP A 204 11.04 6.77 1.02
C ASP A 204 10.51 8.21 1.19
N LYS A 205 9.79 8.44 2.29
CA LYS A 205 9.35 9.77 2.67
C LYS A 205 10.51 10.52 3.32
N VAL A 206 10.91 11.65 2.76
CA VAL A 206 12.01 12.47 3.29
C VAL A 206 11.45 13.64 4.07
N ILE A 207 11.76 13.68 5.36
CA ILE A 207 11.39 14.76 6.28
C ILE A 207 12.66 15.54 6.62
N LEU A 208 12.69 16.81 6.24
CA LEU A 208 13.73 17.73 6.66
C LEU A 208 13.46 18.17 8.10
N VAL A 209 14.41 17.93 8.98
CA VAL A 209 14.38 18.40 10.37
C VAL A 209 15.31 19.59 10.48
N GLY A 210 14.78 20.73 10.90
CA GLY A 210 15.57 21.93 11.08
C GLY A 210 16.60 21.74 12.19
N THR A 211 17.85 22.07 11.86
CA THR A 211 18.98 22.16 12.78
C THR A 211 19.57 23.55 12.83
N SER A 212 19.01 24.50 12.06
CA SER A 212 19.37 25.89 12.24
C SER A 212 18.88 26.30 13.61
N THR A 213 19.77 26.27 14.59
CA THR A 213 19.71 27.25 15.65
C THR A 213 19.58 28.58 14.92
N VAL A 214 18.52 29.33 15.17
CA VAL A 214 18.57 30.77 14.96
C VAL A 214 19.68 31.24 15.87
N SER A 215 20.92 31.15 15.39
CA SER A 215 22.05 31.84 15.99
C SER A 215 21.71 33.28 15.76
N SER A 216 20.99 33.88 16.72
CA SER A 216 21.11 35.29 17.05
C SER A 216 22.61 35.55 17.10
N PRO A 217 23.21 36.21 16.09
CA PRO A 217 24.52 36.76 16.32
C PRO A 217 24.31 37.81 17.42
N SER A 218 24.89 37.56 18.59
CA SER A 218 24.92 38.44 19.78
C SER A 218 24.01 38.12 20.99
N ALA A 219 23.39 36.94 21.11
CA ALA A 219 22.71 36.53 22.35
C ALA A 219 23.66 36.23 23.54
N ALA A 220 24.97 36.12 23.31
CA ALA A 220 25.92 35.61 24.30
C ALA A 220 26.31 36.58 25.44
N SER A 221 25.68 37.75 25.60
CA SER A 221 26.07 38.70 26.66
C SER A 221 24.94 39.39 27.42
N LEU A 222 23.66 39.04 27.20
CA LEU A 222 22.54 39.76 27.86
C LEU A 222 22.15 39.18 29.23
N GLY A 223 22.59 37.97 29.56
CA GLY A 223 22.24 37.31 30.81
C GLY A 223 20.77 36.86 30.86
N THR A 224 20.30 36.54 32.07
CA THR A 224 18.94 36.07 32.35
C THR A 224 18.18 37.16 33.10
N THR A 225 16.99 37.52 32.63
CA THR A 225 16.07 38.43 33.33
C THR A 225 14.90 37.64 33.88
N THR A 226 14.59 37.81 35.18
CA THR A 226 13.40 37.21 35.79
C THR A 226 12.14 37.88 35.25
N PRO A 227 11.20 37.14 34.63
CA PRO A 227 9.92 37.70 34.19
C PRO A 227 9.11 38.28 35.36
N ALA A 228 8.55 39.47 35.18
CA ALA A 228 7.71 40.14 36.16
C ALA A 228 6.26 40.27 35.68
N GLY A 229 5.33 39.68 36.43
CA GLY A 229 3.90 39.70 36.12
C GLY A 229 3.48 38.69 35.04
N GLU A 230 2.17 38.59 34.84
CA GLU A 230 1.54 37.55 33.99
C GLU A 230 1.99 37.63 32.53
N ILE A 231 1.99 38.82 31.93
CA ILE A 231 2.31 39.02 30.51
C ILE A 231 3.76 38.63 30.21
N GLN A 232 4.70 39.02 31.08
CA GLN A 232 6.11 38.69 30.91
C GLN A 232 6.37 37.19 31.13
N SER A 233 5.73 36.58 32.13
CA SER A 233 5.85 35.14 32.39
C SER A 233 5.37 34.34 31.19
N TRP A 234 4.20 34.69 30.65
CA TRP A 234 3.68 34.02 29.46
C TRP A 234 4.59 34.24 28.24
N ALA A 235 5.12 35.46 28.06
CA ALA A 235 6.03 35.76 26.96
C ALA A 235 7.35 34.96 27.06
N HIS A 236 7.90 34.81 28.26
CA HIS A 236 9.06 33.96 28.52
C HIS A 236 8.77 32.51 28.18
N ASP A 237 7.71 31.93 28.72
CA ASP A 237 7.31 30.54 28.45
C ASP A 237 7.08 30.30 26.95
N TYR A 238 6.42 31.25 26.28
CA TYR A 238 6.20 31.20 24.84
C TYR A 238 7.52 31.17 24.07
N LEU A 239 8.49 32.02 24.42
CA LEU A 239 9.80 32.04 23.78
C LEU A 239 10.55 30.72 23.98
N ILE A 240 10.64 30.25 25.22
CA ILE A 240 11.36 29.00 25.53
C ILE A 240 10.70 27.80 24.84
N SER A 241 9.37 27.69 24.88
CA SER A 241 8.62 26.62 24.21
C SER A 241 8.76 26.62 22.68
N ASN A 242 9.12 27.76 22.09
CA ASN A 242 9.32 27.90 20.64
C ASN A 242 10.80 27.90 20.24
N GLY A 243 11.69 27.49 21.16
CA GLY A 243 13.11 27.29 20.88
C GLY A 243 13.95 28.58 20.87
N TYR A 244 13.42 29.68 21.40
CA TYR A 244 14.20 30.90 21.67
C TYR A 244 15.00 30.76 22.97
N SER A 245 16.00 31.62 23.14
CA SER A 245 16.89 31.60 24.30
C SER A 245 16.47 32.57 25.41
N GLU A 246 16.99 32.38 26.61
CA GLU A 246 16.87 33.34 27.74
C GLU A 246 17.35 34.76 27.37
N ALA A 247 18.35 34.86 26.49
CA ALA A 247 18.84 36.13 25.99
C ALA A 247 17.83 36.81 25.06
N ASP A 248 17.05 36.05 24.29
CA ASP A 248 15.99 36.61 23.45
C ASP A 248 14.83 37.13 24.31
N PHE A 249 14.52 36.47 25.43
CA PHE A 249 13.59 37.04 26.40
C PHE A 249 14.13 38.32 27.03
N THR A 250 15.39 38.34 27.44
CA THR A 250 16.02 39.54 27.99
C THR A 250 16.00 40.70 26.99
N ALA A 251 16.29 40.43 25.72
CA ALA A 251 16.19 41.40 24.63
C ALA A 251 14.74 41.89 24.42
N ALA A 252 13.76 40.98 24.37
CA ALA A 252 12.34 41.32 24.26
C ALA A 252 11.88 42.19 25.44
N ASN A 253 12.23 41.79 26.66
CA ASN A 253 11.90 42.51 27.87
C ASN A 253 12.48 43.92 27.86
N PHE A 254 13.74 44.07 27.43
CA PHE A 254 14.35 45.38 27.31
C PHE A 254 13.59 46.26 26.31
N ILE A 255 13.35 45.79 25.09
CA ILE A 255 12.68 46.58 24.05
C ILE A 255 11.27 46.96 24.52
N ILE A 256 10.43 45.98 24.84
CA ILE A 256 9.01 46.21 25.18
C ILE A 256 8.88 47.10 26.42
N SER A 257 9.80 46.99 27.39
CA SER A 257 9.80 47.90 28.55
C SER A 257 10.02 49.36 28.15
N HIS A 258 10.87 49.63 27.15
CA HIS A 258 11.11 50.99 26.67
C HIS A 258 10.01 51.49 25.74
N GLU A 259 9.38 50.59 24.97
CA GLU A 259 8.34 50.95 24.01
C GLU A 259 6.99 51.20 24.70
N SER A 260 6.55 50.29 25.57
CA SER A 260 5.20 50.32 26.14
C SER A 260 5.15 50.11 27.65
N GLY A 261 6.29 49.85 28.29
CA GLY A 261 6.31 49.41 29.69
C GLY A 261 5.50 48.12 29.91
N TRP A 262 5.40 47.26 28.90
CA TRP A 262 4.58 46.05 28.89
C TRP A 262 3.05 46.27 28.97
N SER A 263 2.56 47.45 28.62
CA SER A 263 1.11 47.69 28.52
C SER A 263 0.57 47.35 27.13
N PRO A 264 -0.35 46.37 26.99
CA PRO A 264 -0.92 45.98 25.69
C PRO A 264 -1.88 47.02 25.10
N THR A 265 -2.23 48.05 25.87
CA THR A 265 -3.08 49.16 25.43
C THR A 265 -2.31 50.48 25.35
N ALA A 266 -0.98 50.46 25.53
CA ALA A 266 -0.14 51.64 25.38
C ALA A 266 -0.33 52.26 24.00
N THR A 267 -0.65 53.56 23.97
CA THR A 267 -0.81 54.32 22.74
C THR A 267 0.06 55.56 22.82
N ASN A 268 0.98 55.73 21.87
CA ASN A 268 1.76 56.94 21.76
C ASN A 268 0.87 58.08 21.22
N PRO A 269 0.65 59.17 21.99
CA PRO A 269 -0.28 60.24 21.57
C PRO A 269 0.18 61.02 20.34
N SER A 270 1.49 61.05 20.07
CA SER A 270 2.05 61.85 18.97
C SER A 270 2.11 61.06 17.66
N SER A 271 2.49 59.77 17.72
CA SER A 271 2.66 58.93 16.52
C SER A 271 1.50 58.00 16.25
N GLY A 272 0.65 57.70 17.24
CA GLY A 272 -0.39 56.67 17.14
C GLY A 272 0.15 55.23 17.19
N ALA A 273 1.41 55.03 17.54
CA ALA A 273 1.99 53.71 17.77
C ALA A 273 1.24 52.98 18.92
N TYR A 274 1.00 51.68 18.77
CA TYR A 274 0.07 50.95 19.63
C TYR A 274 0.60 49.61 20.16
N GLY A 275 0.20 49.28 21.40
CA GLY A 275 0.36 47.99 22.04
C GLY A 275 1.77 47.69 22.52
N LEU A 276 2.01 46.43 22.92
CA LEU A 276 3.30 45.96 23.42
C LEU A 276 4.49 46.38 22.53
N PRO A 277 4.47 46.15 21.20
CA PRO A 277 5.59 46.52 20.34
C PRO A 277 5.63 47.99 19.93
N GLN A 278 4.61 48.80 20.28
CA GLN A 278 4.40 50.12 19.70
C GLN A 278 4.38 50.08 18.15
N ALA A 279 3.56 49.20 17.58
CA ALA A 279 3.46 49.03 16.13
C ALA A 279 2.83 50.27 15.46
N LEU A 280 3.39 50.69 14.31
CA LEU A 280 2.90 51.82 13.53
C LEU A 280 2.63 51.43 12.05
N PRO A 281 1.36 51.47 11.58
CA PRO A 281 0.13 51.53 12.39
C PRO A 281 -0.10 50.24 13.18
N GLY A 282 -0.80 50.34 14.32
CA GLY A 282 -1.13 49.19 15.17
C GLY A 282 -1.87 48.05 14.44
N SER A 283 -2.65 48.39 13.41
CA SER A 283 -3.39 47.44 12.58
C SER A 283 -2.53 46.39 11.88
N LYS A 284 -1.21 46.59 11.77
CA LYS A 284 -0.28 45.57 11.28
C LYS A 284 -0.30 44.30 12.12
N MET A 285 -0.65 44.40 13.41
CA MET A 285 -0.75 43.24 14.31
C MET A 285 -1.91 42.31 13.97
N ALA A 286 -2.85 42.73 13.11
CA ALA A 286 -3.93 41.89 12.62
C ALA A 286 -3.45 40.64 11.88
N SER A 287 -2.22 40.63 11.35
CA SER A 287 -1.64 39.44 10.73
C SER A 287 -1.35 38.30 11.72
N ALA A 288 -1.23 38.61 13.02
CA ALA A 288 -1.04 37.61 14.07
C ALA A 288 -2.37 37.15 14.70
N GLY A 289 -3.46 37.90 14.53
CA GLY A 289 -4.77 37.57 15.08
C GLY A 289 -5.74 38.76 15.02
N ALA A 290 -7.03 38.48 14.82
CA ALA A 290 -8.07 39.51 14.73
C ALA A 290 -8.29 40.28 16.05
N ASP A 291 -7.88 39.70 17.18
CA ASP A 291 -7.99 40.22 18.54
C ASP A 291 -6.76 41.05 18.99
N TRP A 292 -5.88 41.42 18.05
CA TRP A 292 -4.63 42.12 18.30
C TRP A 292 -4.76 43.38 19.15
N GLN A 293 -5.92 44.04 19.13
CA GLN A 293 -6.08 45.31 19.81
C GLN A 293 -6.06 45.16 21.34
N THR A 294 -6.48 44.02 21.89
CA THR A 294 -6.56 43.80 23.34
C THR A 294 -5.80 42.57 23.82
N ASN A 295 -5.46 41.64 22.92
CA ASN A 295 -4.78 40.40 23.29
C ASN A 295 -3.25 40.56 23.27
N TYR A 296 -2.63 40.58 24.46
CA TYR A 296 -1.18 40.67 24.62
C TYR A 296 -0.42 39.52 23.94
N GLN A 297 -1.01 38.32 23.89
CA GLN A 297 -0.40 37.15 23.26
C GLN A 297 -0.28 37.35 21.75
N THR A 298 -1.34 37.89 21.13
CA THR A 298 -1.37 38.22 19.70
C THR A 298 -0.34 39.31 19.38
N GLN A 299 -0.27 40.37 20.20
CA GLN A 299 0.71 41.44 20.03
C GLN A 299 2.15 40.95 20.17
N PHE A 300 2.42 40.09 21.16
CA PHE A 300 3.75 39.55 21.39
C PHE A 300 4.18 38.57 20.28
N LYS A 301 3.28 37.71 19.79
CA LYS A 301 3.55 36.85 18.62
C LYS A 301 3.89 37.67 17.38
N TRP A 302 3.16 38.77 17.16
CA TRP A 302 3.47 39.70 16.08
C TRP A 302 4.85 40.33 16.26
N PHE A 303 5.18 40.81 17.46
CA PHE A 303 6.49 41.38 17.80
C PHE A 303 7.64 40.42 17.46
N VAL A 304 7.52 39.15 17.89
CA VAL A 304 8.54 38.12 17.65
C VAL A 304 8.76 37.92 16.15
N ASN A 305 7.67 37.80 15.37
CA ASN A 305 7.76 37.66 13.92
C ASN A 305 8.35 38.90 13.25
N TYR A 306 7.94 40.09 13.67
CA TYR A 306 8.47 41.35 13.15
C TYR A 306 9.98 41.48 13.41
N CYS A 307 10.43 41.17 14.62
CA CYS A 307 11.85 41.16 14.96
C CYS A 307 12.65 40.18 14.08
N LYS A 308 12.11 38.99 13.85
CA LYS A 308 12.71 37.99 12.98
C LYS A 308 12.79 38.47 11.53
N ASP A 309 11.72 39.02 10.98
CA ASP A 309 11.64 39.41 9.57
C ASP A 309 12.50 40.65 9.25
N ARG A 310 12.59 41.59 10.20
CA ARG A 310 13.28 42.87 10.00
C ARG A 310 14.73 42.86 10.46
N TYR A 311 15.04 42.14 11.54
CA TYR A 311 16.36 42.15 12.19
C TYR A 311 17.01 40.77 12.26
N GLY A 312 16.38 39.75 11.69
CA GLY A 312 16.83 38.35 11.76
C GLY A 312 16.52 37.68 13.10
N SER A 313 16.47 38.43 14.21
CA SER A 313 16.11 37.93 15.54
C SER A 313 15.71 39.05 16.52
N ILE A 314 15.17 38.66 17.68
CA ILE A 314 14.85 39.58 18.78
C ILE A 314 16.13 40.25 19.32
N SER A 315 17.21 39.48 19.47
CA SER A 315 18.51 40.03 19.85
C SER A 315 19.07 40.99 18.79
N GLY A 316 18.84 40.74 17.50
CA GLY A 316 19.19 41.66 16.42
C GLY A 316 18.41 42.97 16.50
N ALA A 317 17.11 42.91 16.79
CA ALA A 317 16.28 44.08 17.04
C ALA A 317 16.79 44.90 18.24
N TYR A 318 17.23 44.22 19.31
CA TYR A 318 17.82 44.88 20.48
C TYR A 318 19.11 45.62 20.13
N ALA A 319 20.03 45.00 19.37
CA ALA A 319 21.26 45.65 18.95
C ALA A 319 20.99 46.91 18.08
N TYR A 320 19.99 46.82 17.20
CA TYR A 320 19.54 47.98 16.42
C TYR A 320 18.93 49.07 17.31
N TRP A 321 18.12 48.70 18.30
CA TRP A 321 17.55 49.63 19.27
C TRP A 321 18.61 50.39 20.06
N GLN A 322 19.66 49.70 20.53
CA GLN A 322 20.74 50.35 21.29
C GLN A 322 21.37 51.53 20.54
N THR A 323 21.46 51.41 19.21
CA THR A 323 22.07 52.41 18.32
C THR A 323 21.08 53.47 17.83
N HIS A 324 19.84 53.10 17.49
CA HIS A 324 18.87 53.98 16.83
C HIS A 324 17.71 54.45 17.72
N LYS A 325 17.61 53.95 18.95
CA LYS A 325 16.49 54.22 19.89
C LYS A 325 15.11 53.90 19.33
N SER A 326 15.09 52.97 18.38
CA SER A 326 13.93 52.42 17.70
C SER A 326 14.31 51.05 17.14
N TYR A 327 13.33 50.22 16.84
CA TYR A 327 13.46 48.92 16.18
C TYR A 327 12.24 48.70 15.29
#